data_AF-A0A378F3G2-F1
#
_entry.id   AF-A0A378F3G2-F1
#
_cell.length_a   1.000
_cell.length_b   1.000
_cell.length_c   1.000
_cell.angle_alpha   90.00
_cell.angle_beta   90.00
_cell.angle_gamma   90.00
#
_symmetry.space_group_name_H-M   'P 1'
#
loop_
_entity.id
_entity.type
_entity.pdbx_description
1 polymer ?
#
loop_
_entity_poly.entity_id
_entity_poly.type
_entity_poly.pdbx_seq_one_letter_code
_entity_poly.pdbx_strand_id
1 'polypeptide(L)'
;MILVSGWLWRTLHQRDRHVSPFTLTLGLVFLGFSGLGISIWPHIIPPAITLWQAAAPPQSQGFMLVGALLIIPVILGYTCWSYYVFRGKVQPGEGYH
;
A
#
# COMPACT_ATOMS: atom_id res chain seq x y z
N MET A 1 13.45 7.72 -1.48
CA MET A 1 13.67 6.48 -0.72
C MET A 1 14.62 6.65 0.47
N ILE A 2 15.86 7.12 0.24
CA ILE A 2 16.91 7.16 1.29
C ILE A 2 16.51 7.97 2.54
N LEU A 3 15.86 9.12 2.35
CA LEU A 3 15.38 9.96 3.48
C LEU A 3 14.27 9.29 4.30
N VAL A 4 13.37 8.57 3.64
CA VAL A 4 12.27 7.83 4.30
C VAL A 4 12.81 6.61 5.06
N SER A 5 13.77 5.89 4.46
CA SER A 5 14.47 4.80 5.14
C SER A 5 15.24 5.27 6.37
N GLY A 6 15.92 6.42 6.28
CA GLY A 6 16.63 7.02 7.43
C GLY A 6 15.71 7.49 8.55
N TRP A 7 14.52 7.99 8.19
CA TRP A 7 13.47 8.34 9.17
C TRP A 7 12.83 7.12 9.83
N LEU A 8 12.62 6.04 9.07
CA LEU A 8 12.14 4.76 9.59
C LEU A 8 13.17 4.12 10.55
N TRP A 9 14.46 4.19 10.23
CA TRP A 9 15.53 3.73 11.12
C TRP A 9 15.55 4.50 12.45
N ARG A 10 15.37 5.83 12.42
CA ARG A 10 15.34 6.67 13.62
C ARG A 10 14.09 6.43 14.48
N THR A 11 12.95 6.20 13.86
CA THR A 11 11.68 5.95 14.57
C THR A 11 11.59 4.54 15.14
N LEU A 12 12.22 3.54 14.52
CA LEU A 12 12.40 2.21 15.10
C LEU A 12 13.21 2.22 16.40
N HIS A 13 14.10 3.21 16.57
CA HIS A 13 14.90 3.37 17.79
C HIS A 13 14.11 4.04 18.94
N GLN A 14 12.94 4.62 18.67
CA GLN A 14 12.07 5.23 19.68
C GLN A 14 10.91 4.29 20.01
N ARG A 15 11.04 3.55 21.11
CA ARG A 15 10.15 2.45 21.54
C ARG A 15 8.70 2.84 21.84
N ASP A 16 8.38 4.13 21.92
CA ASP A 16 7.09 4.65 22.42
C ASP A 16 6.03 4.96 21.34
N ARG A 17 6.33 4.79 20.04
CA ARG A 17 5.35 5.03 18.98
C ARG A 17 5.00 3.74 18.22
N HIS A 18 3.93 3.07 18.67
CA HIS A 18 3.44 1.84 18.04
C HIS A 18 2.88 2.05 16.61
N VAL A 19 2.37 3.24 16.28
CA VAL A 19 1.70 3.49 14.99
C VAL A 19 2.66 4.02 13.91
N SER A 20 3.75 4.67 14.29
CA SER A 20 4.71 5.27 13.34
C SER A 20 5.50 4.28 12.48
N PRO A 21 6.00 3.11 12.97
CA PRO A 21 6.74 2.20 12.11
C PRO A 21 5.86 1.60 11.01
N PHE A 22 4.58 1.36 11.27
CA PHE A 22 3.64 0.85 10.27
C PHE A 22 3.41 1.84 9.13
N THR A 23 3.06 3.09 9.45
CA THR A 23 2.80 4.11 8.42
C THR A 23 4.05 4.46 7.61
N LEU A 24 5.22 4.48 8.24
CA LEU A 24 6.50 4.70 7.54
C LEU A 24 6.86 3.51 6.62
N THR A 25 6.57 2.28 7.03
CA THR A 25 6.79 1.09 6.17
C THR A 25 5.87 1.13 4.95
N LEU A 26 4.59 1.47 5.15
CA LEU A 26 3.64 1.67 4.06
C LEU A 26 4.12 2.75 3.08
N GLY A 27 4.59 3.88 3.60
CA GLY A 27 5.16 4.95 2.81
C GLY A 27 6.42 4.52 2.03
N LEU A 28 7.29 3.72 2.66
CA LEU A 28 8.51 3.22 2.01
C LEU A 28 8.19 2.28 0.84
N VAL A 29 7.26 1.33 1.05
CA VAL A 29 6.78 0.41 0.00
C VAL A 29 6.15 1.21 -1.13
N PHE A 30 5.23 2.13 -0.82
CA PHE A 30 4.59 2.98 -1.81
C PHE A 30 5.60 3.77 -2.65
N LEU A 31 6.62 4.35 -2.00
CA LEU A 31 7.66 5.13 -2.68
C LEU A 31 8.58 4.25 -3.54
N GLY A 32 8.86 3.01 -3.11
CA GLY A 32 9.60 2.04 -3.89
C GLY A 32 8.85 1.62 -5.17
N PHE A 33 7.57 1.27 -5.03
CA PHE A 33 6.70 0.95 -6.16
C PHE A 33 6.54 2.12 -7.13
N SER A 34 6.40 3.34 -6.62
CA SER A 34 6.31 4.55 -7.45
C SER A 34 7.62 4.79 -8.22
N GLY A 35 8.78 4.63 -7.56
CA GLY A 35 10.08 4.76 -8.20
C GLY A 35 10.30 3.73 -9.30
N LEU A 36 9.87 2.48 -9.09
CA LEU A 36 9.89 1.43 -10.10
C LEU A 36 8.97 1.78 -11.28
N GLY A 37 7.74 2.24 -11.01
CA GLY A 37 6.79 2.65 -12.05
C GLY A 37 7.31 3.79 -12.92
N ILE A 38 7.93 4.81 -12.32
CA ILE A 38 8.56 5.92 -13.06
C ILE A 38 9.75 5.43 -13.89
N SER A 39 10.54 4.48 -13.38
CA SER A 39 11.69 3.94 -14.10
C SER A 39 11.31 3.13 -15.34
N ILE A 40 10.12 2.53 -15.35
CA ILE A 40 9.62 1.71 -16.47
C ILE A 40 8.83 2.56 -17.46
N TRP A 41 8.35 3.74 -17.04
CA TRP A 41 7.66 4.67 -17.93
C TRP A 41 8.58 5.17 -19.06
N PRO A 42 8.15 5.18 -20.35
CA PRO A 42 6.81 4.90 -20.88
C PRO A 42 6.57 3.46 -21.37
N HIS A 43 7.54 2.55 -21.21
CA HIS A 43 7.51 1.18 -21.76
C HIS A 43 7.25 0.15 -20.67
N ILE A 44 6.04 -0.42 -20.62
CA ILE A 44 5.71 -1.47 -19.64
C ILE A 44 6.60 -2.72 -19.85
N ILE A 45 6.96 -3.03 -21.10
CA ILE A 45 7.91 -4.08 -21.49
C ILE A 45 8.80 -3.54 -22.64
N PRO A 46 10.06 -3.14 -22.38
CA PRO A 46 10.99 -2.74 -23.42
C PRO A 46 11.34 -3.92 -24.34
N PRO A 47 11.44 -3.78 -25.67
CA PRO A 47 11.30 -2.57 -26.50
C PRO A 47 9.94 -2.43 -27.22
N ALA A 48 8.99 -3.36 -27.05
CA ALA A 48 7.88 -3.53 -28.00
C ALA A 48 6.50 -3.08 -27.51
N ILE A 49 6.29 -2.90 -26.20
CA ILE A 49 4.95 -2.59 -25.68
C ILE A 49 4.98 -1.35 -24.81
N THR A 50 4.43 -0.27 -25.38
CA THR A 50 4.15 0.97 -24.65
C THR A 50 2.91 0.80 -23.77
N LEU A 51 2.80 1.63 -22.72
CA LEU A 51 1.64 1.67 -21.83
C LEU A 51 0.30 1.80 -22.57
N TRP A 52 0.31 2.50 -23.71
CA TRP A 52 -0.85 2.72 -24.57
C TRP A 52 -1.22 1.52 -25.44
N GLN A 53 -0.23 0.74 -25.88
CA GLN A 53 -0.46 -0.50 -26.64
C GLN A 53 -0.90 -1.66 -25.75
N ALA A 54 -0.48 -1.66 -24.47
CA ALA A 54 -0.97 -2.61 -23.47
C ALA A 54 -2.37 -2.24 -22.93
N ALA A 55 -2.88 -1.04 -23.24
CA ALA A 55 -4.16 -0.58 -22.71
C ALA A 55 -5.33 -1.38 -23.33
N ALA A 56 -6.25 -1.81 -22.47
CA ALA A 56 -7.47 -2.48 -22.90
C ALA A 56 -8.38 -1.53 -23.71
N PRO A 57 -9.30 -2.04 -24.53
CA PRO A 57 -10.28 -1.21 -25.23
C PRO A 57 -11.02 -0.28 -24.26
N PRO A 58 -11.32 0.99 -24.64
CA PRO A 58 -11.88 2.00 -23.74
C PRO A 58 -13.15 1.56 -23.00
N GLN A 59 -13.99 0.75 -23.65
CA GLN A 59 -15.23 0.23 -23.05
C GLN A 59 -14.97 -0.77 -21.90
N SER A 60 -13.95 -1.63 -22.05
CA SER A 60 -13.54 -2.56 -20.98
C SER A 60 -12.83 -1.82 -19.85
N GLN A 61 -12.00 -0.84 -20.18
CA GLN A 61 -11.34 0.02 -19.19
C GLN A 61 -12.34 0.83 -18.38
N GLY A 62 -13.41 1.35 -19.00
CA GLY A 62 -14.50 2.03 -18.30
C GLY A 62 -15.24 1.12 -17.32
N PHE A 63 -15.58 -0.10 -17.72
CA PHE A 63 -16.19 -1.09 -16.83
C PHE A 63 -15.29 -1.43 -15.64
N MET A 64 -14.00 -1.68 -15.89
CA MET A 64 -13.01 -1.94 -14.85
C MET A 64 -12.84 -0.76 -13.89
N LEU A 65 -12.86 0.48 -14.41
CA LEU A 65 -12.76 1.69 -13.61
C LEU A 65 -13.94 1.82 -12.64
N VAL A 66 -15.16 1.58 -13.11
CA VAL A 66 -16.36 1.61 -12.26
C VAL A 66 -16.30 0.50 -11.21
N GLY A 67 -15.91 -0.72 -11.61
CA GLY A 67 -15.71 -1.82 -10.67
C GLY A 67 -14.66 -1.48 -9.61
N ALA A 68 -13.50 -0.93 -10.01
CA ALA A 68 -12.45 -0.52 -9.10
C ALA A 68 -12.90 0.60 -8.15
N LEU A 69 -13.66 1.59 -8.64
CA LEU A 69 -14.17 2.69 -7.83
C LEU A 69 -15.10 2.22 -6.71
N LEU A 70 -15.83 1.11 -6.90
CA LEU A 70 -16.67 0.51 -5.87
C LEU A 70 -15.92 -0.47 -4.98
N ILE A 71 -15.08 -1.33 -5.57
CA ILE A 71 -14.40 -2.40 -4.85
C ILE A 71 -13.28 -1.86 -3.95
N ILE A 72 -12.48 -0.91 -4.43
CA ILE A 72 -11.38 -0.31 -3.65
C ILE A 72 -11.87 0.30 -2.32
N PRO A 73 -12.90 1.17 -2.26
CA PRO A 73 -13.35 1.72 -0.99
C PRO A 73 -13.95 0.67 -0.07
N VAL A 74 -14.59 -0.39 -0.60
CA VAL A 74 -15.09 -1.51 0.23
C VAL A 74 -13.92 -2.26 0.87
N ILE A 75 -12.88 -2.60 0.10
CA ILE A 75 -11.68 -3.26 0.61
C ILE A 75 -10.99 -2.39 1.66
N LEU A 76 -10.82 -1.09 1.39
CA LEU A 76 -10.20 -0.15 2.33
C LEU A 76 -11.05 -0.02 3.61
N GLY A 77 -12.37 0.09 3.48
CA GLY A 77 -13.30 0.14 4.61
C GLY A 77 -13.22 -1.10 5.48
N TYR A 78 -13.25 -2.28 4.88
CA TYR A 78 -13.08 -3.55 5.59
C TYR A 78 -11.71 -3.67 6.26
N THR A 79 -10.64 -3.26 5.57
CA THR A 79 -9.28 -3.26 6.11
C THR A 79 -9.18 -2.34 7.33
N CYS A 80 -9.68 -1.10 7.22
CA CYS A 80 -9.74 -0.14 8.33
C CYS A 80 -10.58 -0.66 9.50
N TRP A 81 -11.74 -1.25 9.21
CA TRP A 81 -12.60 -1.85 10.22
C TRP A 81 -11.92 -3.02 10.93
N SER A 82 -11.26 -3.91 10.19
CA SER A 82 -10.48 -5.02 10.74
C SER A 82 -9.41 -4.51 11.71
N TYR A 83 -8.60 -3.52 11.29
CA TYR A 83 -7.64 -2.88 12.19
C TYR A 83 -8.28 -2.21 13.40
N TYR A 84 -9.46 -1.61 13.25
CA TYR A 84 -10.19 -1.01 14.35
C TYR A 84 -10.72 -2.05 15.35
N VAL A 85 -11.26 -3.17 14.87
CA VAL A 85 -11.76 -4.27 15.73
C VAL A 85 -10.61 -4.96 16.46
N PHE A 86 -9.51 -5.25 15.76
CA PHE A 86 -8.35 -5.94 16.33
C PHE A 86 -7.35 -5.00 17.05
N ARG A 87 -7.69 -3.71 17.23
CA ARG A 87 -6.86 -2.79 18.04
C ARG A 87 -6.95 -3.08 19.54
N GLY A 88 -7.89 -3.91 19.96
CA GLY A 88 -8.04 -4.36 21.35
C GLY A 88 -6.77 -5.07 21.78
N LYS A 89 -6.02 -4.47 22.71
CA LYS A 89 -4.80 -5.06 23.26
C LYS A 89 -5.17 -6.42 23.85
N VAL A 90 -4.62 -7.50 23.31
CA VAL A 90 -4.68 -8.82 23.96
C VAL A 90 -4.00 -8.65 25.32
N GLN A 91 -4.77 -8.68 26.41
CA GLN A 91 -4.21 -8.63 27.75
C GLN A 91 -3.38 -9.91 27.95
N PRO A 92 -2.08 -9.79 28.30
CA PRO A 92 -1.31 -10.95 28.72
C PRO A 92 -1.91 -11.42 30.05
N GLY A 93 -2.84 -12.39 29.99
CA GLY A 93 -3.54 -12.88 31.17
C GLY A 93 -4.86 -13.61 30.92
N GLU A 94 -5.56 -13.37 29.79
CA GLU A 94 -6.84 -14.06 29.48
C GLU A 94 -6.66 -15.45 28.84
N GLY A 95 -5.52 -16.08 29.12
CA GLY A 95 -5.18 -17.44 28.71
C GLY A 95 -4.55 -18.19 29.87
N TYR A 96 -5.23 -18.24 31.01
CA TYR A 96 -4.95 -19.21 32.06
C TYR A 96 -6.26 -19.78 32.58
N HIS A 97 -6.59 -20.98 32.10
CA HIS A 97 -6.94 -22.15 32.90
C HIS A 97 -6.72 -23.41 32.05
#